data_AF-A0A8S8YVL2-F1
#
_entry.id   AF-A0A8S8YVL2-F1
#
_cell.length_a   1.000
_cell.length_b   1.000
_cell.length_c   1.000
_cell.angle_alpha   90.00
_cell.angle_beta   90.00
_cell.angle_gamma   90.00
#
_symmetry.space_group_name_H-M   'P 1'
#
loop_
_entity.id
_entity.type
_entity.pdbx_description
1 polymer ?
#
loop_
_entity_poly.entity_id
_entity_poly.type
_entity_poly.pdbx_seq_one_letter_code
_entity_poly.pdbx_strand_id
1 'polypeptide(L)'
;MKNSWFVKDIKIKVLSLGLLALCILVAGLPWFFSAFEKTEFTEFTFTPARYKSSLDKQSIEIFSDSSKLLSSIYIGWPIINFTINSDSTNLAVSAFNPWETLRIYDLKTLELQTSLKMKVPPRFLVFSADNKYLAVAEEHNPKVFLIETKTGEKQSLNLPVQPLSLLNAEKPNELLIRSEQEVIRIQIEPPKILERNAKFEFEFGDEKMFLDPVEICFVHGVPHPLFAQKEVAMSDEGLTGFLFQPKLN
;
A
#
# COMPACT_ATOMS: atom_id res chain seq x y z
N MET A 1 -26.82 -56.52 73.13
CA MET A 1 -25.51 -55.82 73.16
C MET A 1 -25.05 -55.57 71.72
N LYS A 2 -24.74 -54.30 71.43
CA LYS A 2 -23.75 -53.77 70.46
C LYS A 2 -23.86 -54.07 68.94
N ASN A 3 -24.06 -52.95 68.25
CA ASN A 3 -23.63 -52.53 66.89
C ASN A 3 -22.41 -53.23 66.26
N SER A 4 -22.35 -53.23 64.93
CA SER A 4 -21.27 -52.64 64.08
C SER A 4 -21.54 -53.02 62.61
N TRP A 5 -21.63 -52.14 61.60
CA TRP A 5 -20.77 -51.08 61.04
C TRP A 5 -19.50 -51.55 60.32
N PHE A 6 -19.60 -51.47 58.98
CA PHE A 6 -18.66 -51.16 57.90
C PHE A 6 -17.16 -51.47 58.05
N VAL A 7 -16.67 -52.24 57.06
CA VAL A 7 -15.26 -52.63 56.85
C VAL A 7 -14.58 -51.70 55.82
N LYS A 8 -13.53 -51.04 56.32
CA LYS A 8 -12.18 -50.76 55.79
C LYS A 8 -11.79 -50.89 54.29
N ASP A 9 -11.10 -49.82 53.87
CA ASP A 9 -9.76 -49.73 53.24
C ASP A 9 -9.56 -49.73 51.69
N ILE A 10 -9.46 -48.50 51.16
CA ILE A 10 -8.34 -47.85 50.41
C ILE A 10 -7.80 -48.46 49.10
N LYS A 11 -7.82 -47.65 48.01
CA LYS A 11 -6.61 -47.11 47.32
C LYS A 11 -6.94 -46.01 46.29
N ILE A 12 -6.40 -44.81 46.53
CA ILE A 12 -6.31 -43.69 45.58
C ILE A 12 -4.98 -43.84 44.81
N LYS A 13 -5.02 -43.63 43.49
CA LYS A 13 -3.84 -43.28 42.66
C LYS A 13 -4.14 -41.99 41.90
N VAL A 14 -3.23 -41.03 42.00
CA VAL A 14 -3.27 -39.70 41.39
C VAL A 14 -2.26 -39.63 40.23
N LEU A 15 -2.58 -38.76 39.25
CA LEU A 15 -1.86 -38.32 38.03
C LEU A 15 -1.92 -39.29 36.82
N SER A 16 -2.21 -38.84 35.60
CA SER A 16 -1.82 -37.56 34.98
C SER A 16 -2.94 -36.86 34.20
N LEU A 17 -3.02 -35.53 34.39
CA LEU A 17 -3.67 -34.57 33.51
C LEU A 17 -3.04 -34.62 32.11
N GLY A 18 -3.85 -34.79 31.07
CA GLY A 18 -3.43 -34.66 29.68
C GLY A 18 -4.32 -35.45 28.73
N LEU A 19 -4.99 -34.73 27.84
CA LEU A 19 -5.72 -35.21 26.66
C LEU A 19 -7.09 -35.88 26.85
N LEU A 20 -8.01 -35.48 25.95
CA LEU A 20 -9.42 -35.88 25.74
C LEU A 20 -10.40 -35.34 26.81
N ALA A 21 -11.35 -34.46 26.51
CA ALA A 21 -11.94 -34.01 25.25
C ALA A 21 -12.65 -32.67 25.61
N LEU A 22 -12.39 -31.52 24.99
CA LEU A 22 -12.64 -31.16 23.59
C LEU A 22 -14.01 -31.65 23.11
N CYS A 23 -14.83 -30.69 22.73
CA CYS A 23 -16.15 -30.82 22.11
C CYS A 23 -17.34 -30.95 23.08
N ILE A 24 -18.04 -29.82 23.18
CA ILE A 24 -19.48 -29.69 23.48
C ILE A 24 -19.82 -29.57 24.98
N LEU A 25 -19.64 -28.36 25.49
CA LEU A 25 -20.69 -27.68 26.24
C LEU A 25 -20.64 -26.18 25.93
N VAL A 26 -20.73 -25.94 24.62
CA VAL A 26 -21.28 -24.74 23.99
C VAL A 26 -22.79 -24.87 24.10
N ALA A 27 -23.41 -24.23 25.10
CA ALA A 27 -24.82 -23.84 25.09
C ALA A 27 -25.09 -22.99 26.33
N GLY A 28 -25.34 -21.69 26.16
CA GLY A 28 -26.04 -20.92 27.19
C GLY A 28 -25.41 -19.63 27.70
N LEU A 29 -24.55 -18.95 26.93
CA LEU A 29 -24.28 -17.54 27.17
C LEU A 29 -24.73 -16.76 25.93
N PRO A 30 -25.79 -15.94 26.00
CA PRO A 30 -26.13 -15.04 24.91
C PRO A 30 -25.01 -14.00 24.85
N TRP A 31 -24.10 -14.21 23.91
CA TRP A 31 -23.12 -13.23 23.52
C TRP A 31 -23.90 -12.05 22.93
N PHE A 32 -23.98 -10.95 23.67
CA PHE A 32 -24.29 -9.65 23.11
C PHE A 32 -23.11 -9.26 22.20
N PHE A 33 -23.11 -9.73 20.96
CA PHE A 33 -22.48 -8.97 19.90
C PHE A 33 -23.40 -7.80 19.62
N SER A 34 -23.17 -6.68 20.30
CA SER A 34 -23.51 -5.39 19.72
C SER A 34 -22.79 -5.31 18.38
N ALA A 35 -23.52 -5.51 17.29
CA ALA A 35 -23.08 -5.12 15.97
C ALA A 35 -22.74 -3.62 16.08
N PHE A 36 -21.45 -3.29 16.09
CA PHE A 36 -21.03 -1.92 15.90
C PHE A 36 -21.50 -1.54 14.51
N GLU A 37 -22.58 -0.76 14.44
CA GLU A 37 -23.01 -0.13 13.22
C GLU A 37 -21.86 0.79 12.79
N LYS A 38 -21.25 0.48 11.64
CA LYS A 38 -20.15 1.29 11.11
C LYS A 38 -20.75 2.66 10.82
N THR A 39 -20.32 3.67 11.55
CA THR A 39 -20.83 5.03 11.38
C THR A 39 -20.48 5.50 9.97
N GLU A 40 -21.45 5.47 9.06
CA GLU A 40 -21.28 6.00 7.71
C GLU A 40 -21.36 7.52 7.77
N PHE A 41 -20.21 8.18 7.58
CA PHE A 41 -20.17 9.63 7.46
C PHE A 41 -20.56 10.01 6.04
N THR A 42 -21.57 10.87 5.92
CA THR A 42 -22.06 11.38 4.63
C THR A 42 -21.32 12.63 4.16
N GLU A 43 -20.68 13.36 5.07
CA GLU A 43 -19.90 14.57 4.76
C GLU A 43 -18.51 14.56 5.42
N PHE A 44 -17.50 14.88 4.61
CA PHE A 44 -16.12 15.05 5.06
C PHE A 44 -15.65 16.48 4.81
N THR A 45 -14.87 17.00 5.74
CA THR A 45 -13.99 18.16 5.51
C THR A 45 -12.61 17.65 5.13
N PHE A 46 -11.82 18.47 4.42
CA PHE A 46 -10.46 18.13 4.04
C PHE A 46 -9.49 19.24 4.43
N THR A 47 -8.30 18.85 4.89
CA THR A 47 -7.20 19.76 5.19
C THR A 47 -5.98 19.37 4.35
N PRO A 48 -5.35 20.31 3.61
CA PRO A 48 -4.08 20.05 2.96
C PRO A 48 -3.05 19.49 3.95
N ALA A 49 -2.35 18.44 3.54
CA ALA A 49 -1.46 17.71 4.43
C ALA A 49 -0.22 17.17 3.70
N ARG A 50 0.80 16.87 4.52
CA ARG A 50 2.05 16.21 4.13
C ARG A 50 2.16 14.87 4.83
N TYR A 51 2.37 13.82 4.05
CA TYR A 51 2.53 12.44 4.52
C TYR A 51 4.00 12.08 4.50
N LYS A 52 4.55 11.71 5.65
CA LYS A 52 5.97 11.41 5.85
C LYS A 52 6.11 10.07 6.55
N SER A 53 7.13 9.30 6.20
CA SER A 53 7.50 8.16 7.05
C SER A 53 8.04 8.68 8.39
N SER A 54 7.61 8.06 9.50
CA SER A 54 8.23 8.30 10.81
C SER A 54 9.72 7.97 10.80
N LEU A 55 10.46 8.46 11.79
CA LEU A 55 11.91 8.24 11.90
C LEU A 55 12.28 6.75 11.95
N ASP A 56 11.47 5.94 12.63
CA ASP A 56 11.63 4.48 12.72
C ASP A 56 11.04 3.74 11.50
N LYS A 57 10.43 4.48 10.56
CA LYS A 57 9.78 4.00 9.34
C LYS A 57 8.70 2.97 9.59
N GLN A 58 8.02 2.99 10.73
CA GLN A 58 6.92 2.07 11.02
C GLN A 58 5.54 2.73 10.97
N SER A 59 5.49 4.05 10.76
CA SER A 59 4.26 4.81 10.62
C SER A 59 4.36 5.80 9.46
N ILE A 60 3.21 6.18 8.92
CA ILE A 60 3.06 7.36 8.07
C ILE A 60 2.46 8.46 8.94
N GLU A 61 3.24 9.50 9.20
CA GLU A 61 2.84 10.69 9.94
C GLU A 61 2.24 11.73 8.99
N ILE A 62 1.14 12.35 9.41
CA ILE A 62 0.36 13.29 8.61
C ILE A 62 0.47 14.66 9.26
N PHE A 63 1.10 15.61 8.56
CA PHE A 63 1.36 16.96 9.04
C PHE A 63 0.51 17.98 8.27
N SER A 64 0.15 19.07 8.95
CA SER A 64 -0.32 20.30 8.28
C SER A 64 0.84 21.03 7.60
N ASP A 65 0.51 22.02 6.77
CA ASP A 65 1.50 22.92 6.15
C ASP A 65 2.32 23.72 7.18
N SER A 66 1.79 23.92 8.39
CA SER A 66 2.54 24.56 9.50
C SER A 66 3.41 23.58 10.29
N SER A 67 3.68 22.38 9.75
CA SER A 67 4.44 21.30 10.38
C SER A 67 3.86 20.78 11.71
N LYS A 68 2.59 21.04 11.99
CA LYS A 68 1.89 20.43 13.14
C LYS A 68 1.44 19.02 12.76
N LEU A 69 1.78 18.03 13.59
CA LEU A 69 1.28 16.65 13.46
C LEU A 69 -0.25 16.64 13.66
N LEU A 70 -0.96 16.10 12.67
CA LEU A 70 -2.42 16.01 12.65
C LEU A 70 -2.91 14.60 12.98
N SER A 71 -2.24 13.59 12.43
CA SER A 71 -2.61 12.18 12.58
C SER A 71 -1.42 11.27 12.22
N SER A 72 -1.59 9.96 12.40
CA SER A 72 -0.64 8.95 11.93
C SER A 72 -1.35 7.65 11.57
N ILE A 73 -0.74 6.90 10.64
CA ILE A 73 -1.17 5.55 10.24
C ILE A 73 -0.06 4.59 10.65
N TYR A 74 -0.34 3.72 11.62
CA TYR A 74 0.62 2.74 12.10
C TYR A 74 0.68 1.53 11.15
N ILE A 75 1.86 1.27 10.59
CA ILE A 75 2.11 0.16 9.67
C ILE A 75 2.68 -1.05 10.44
N GLY A 76 3.51 -0.77 11.46
CA GLY A 76 4.13 -1.76 12.35
C GLY A 76 5.25 -2.58 11.71
N TRP A 77 5.71 -2.19 10.53
CA TRP A 77 6.81 -2.81 9.79
C TRP A 77 7.62 -1.74 9.08
N PRO A 78 8.93 -1.95 8.86
CA PRO A 78 9.76 -1.00 8.16
C PRO A 78 9.22 -0.73 6.74
N ILE A 79 8.83 0.52 6.49
CA ILE A 79 8.31 1.02 5.23
C ILE A 79 9.45 1.13 4.22
N ILE A 80 9.21 0.59 3.03
CA ILE A 80 10.09 0.69 1.87
C ILE A 80 9.78 1.94 1.07
N ASN A 81 8.49 2.10 0.74
CA ASN A 81 7.99 3.20 -0.05
C ASN A 81 6.49 3.31 0.15
N PHE A 82 5.91 4.46 -0.21
CA PHE A 82 4.47 4.65 -0.26
C PHE A 82 4.11 5.66 -1.34
N THR A 83 2.85 5.64 -1.78
CA THR A 83 2.30 6.63 -2.70
C THR A 83 0.86 6.95 -2.35
N ILE A 84 0.43 8.16 -2.69
CA ILE A 84 -0.95 8.63 -2.58
C ILE A 84 -1.50 8.75 -4.00
N ASN A 85 -2.78 8.44 -4.20
CA ASN A 85 -3.45 8.58 -5.48
C ASN A 85 -3.86 10.05 -5.75
N SER A 86 -4.31 10.36 -6.97
CA SER A 86 -4.46 11.76 -7.40
C SER A 86 -5.54 12.55 -6.66
N ASP A 87 -6.58 11.87 -6.15
CA ASP A 87 -7.66 12.47 -5.35
C ASP A 87 -7.41 12.37 -3.83
N SER A 88 -6.23 11.89 -3.42
CA SER A 88 -5.83 11.67 -2.04
C SER A 88 -6.71 10.72 -1.23
N THR A 89 -7.56 9.90 -1.85
CA THR A 89 -8.43 8.98 -1.10
C THR A 89 -7.77 7.66 -0.75
N ASN A 90 -6.67 7.28 -1.40
CA ASN A 90 -5.98 6.01 -1.15
C ASN A 90 -4.48 6.21 -0.91
N LEU A 91 -3.95 5.44 0.03
CA LEU A 91 -2.52 5.34 0.34
C LEU A 91 -2.05 3.91 0.11
N ALA A 92 -1.13 3.71 -0.82
CA ALA A 92 -0.44 2.44 -0.99
C ALA A 92 0.89 2.45 -0.22
N VAL A 93 1.13 1.44 0.61
CA VAL A 93 2.35 1.29 1.42
C VAL A 93 2.99 -0.04 1.12
N SER A 94 4.28 -0.02 0.75
CA SER A 94 5.12 -1.20 0.73
C SER A 94 5.99 -1.26 1.98
N ALA A 95 6.03 -2.43 2.61
CA ALA A 95 6.79 -2.65 3.84
C ALA A 95 7.42 -4.04 3.90
N PHE A 96 8.44 -4.21 4.74
CA PHE A 96 9.08 -5.49 5.04
C PHE A 96 8.23 -6.40 5.94
N ASN A 97 6.94 -6.54 5.63
CA ASN A 97 6.06 -7.49 6.29
C ASN A 97 6.10 -8.85 5.54
N PRO A 98 6.41 -9.98 6.20
CA PRO A 98 6.53 -11.29 5.54
C PRO A 98 5.19 -11.90 5.07
N TRP A 99 4.06 -11.35 5.51
CA TRP A 99 2.71 -11.79 5.14
C TRP A 99 2.03 -10.81 4.18
N GLU A 100 2.30 -9.52 4.31
CA GLU A 100 1.54 -8.45 3.65
C GLU A 100 2.47 -7.32 3.20
N THR A 101 3.24 -7.59 2.15
CA THR A 101 4.30 -6.68 1.67
C THR A 101 3.78 -5.39 1.04
N LEU A 102 2.50 -5.37 0.65
CA LEU A 102 1.82 -4.24 0.03
C LEU A 102 0.43 -4.10 0.63
N ARG A 103 0.10 -2.89 1.08
CA ARG A 103 -1.19 -2.54 1.68
C ARG A 103 -1.75 -1.29 1.02
N ILE A 104 -3.06 -1.24 0.85
CA ILE A 104 -3.78 -0.06 0.36
C ILE A 104 -4.78 0.35 1.44
N TYR A 105 -4.66 1.58 1.92
CA TYR A 105 -5.53 2.17 2.93
C TYR A 105 -6.49 3.17 2.29
N ASP A 106 -7.72 3.19 2.78
CA ASP A 106 -8.67 4.26 2.57
C ASP A 106 -8.27 5.46 3.44
N LEU A 107 -8.01 6.62 2.85
CA LEU A 107 -7.61 7.82 3.60
C LEU A 107 -8.79 8.61 4.18
N LYS A 108 -10.03 8.30 3.81
CA LYS A 108 -11.24 8.86 4.45
C LYS A 108 -11.55 8.17 5.77
N THR A 109 -11.37 6.85 5.81
CA THR A 109 -11.64 6.05 7.03
C THR A 109 -10.37 5.66 7.79
N LEU A 110 -9.20 5.81 7.17
CA LEU A 110 -7.89 5.32 7.67
C LEU A 110 -7.83 3.79 7.85
N GLU A 111 -8.74 3.05 7.21
CA GLU A 111 -8.82 1.60 7.30
C GLU A 111 -8.07 0.92 6.15
N LEU A 112 -7.57 -0.28 6.41
CA LEU A 112 -6.97 -1.14 5.40
C LEU A 112 -8.05 -1.67 4.45
N GLN A 113 -7.96 -1.34 3.16
CA GLN A 113 -8.86 -1.84 2.11
C GLN A 113 -8.34 -3.15 1.50
N THR A 114 -7.06 -3.16 1.12
CA THR A 114 -6.45 -4.27 0.38
C THR A 114 -5.09 -4.62 0.97
N SER A 115 -4.78 -5.92 1.03
CA SER A 115 -3.51 -6.45 1.50
C SER A 115 -3.03 -7.55 0.57
N LEU A 116 -1.78 -7.46 0.13
CA LEU A 116 -1.21 -8.36 -0.87
C LEU A 116 0.17 -8.85 -0.46
N LYS A 117 0.37 -10.16 -0.63
CA LYS A 117 1.67 -10.81 -0.51
C LYS A 117 2.37 -10.82 -1.88
N MET A 118 3.44 -10.05 -1.97
CA MET A 118 4.41 -10.09 -3.06
C MET A 118 5.61 -10.94 -2.63
N LYS A 119 6.40 -11.41 -3.60
CA LYS A 119 7.60 -12.19 -3.29
C LYS A 119 8.64 -11.33 -2.58
N VAL A 120 8.77 -10.08 -3.04
CA VAL A 120 9.62 -9.04 -2.47
C VAL A 120 8.76 -7.79 -2.34
N PRO A 121 8.92 -6.96 -1.28
CA PRO A 121 8.25 -5.67 -1.21
C PRO A 121 8.55 -4.83 -2.47
N PRO A 122 7.52 -4.38 -3.20
CA PRO A 122 7.73 -3.55 -4.38
C PRO A 122 8.35 -2.21 -4.00
N ARG A 123 9.34 -1.77 -4.77
CA ARG A 123 9.95 -0.44 -4.58
C ARG A 123 9.22 0.65 -5.33
N PHE A 124 8.68 0.32 -6.49
CA PHE A 124 8.05 1.27 -7.39
C PHE A 124 6.54 1.12 -7.26
N LEU A 125 5.86 2.24 -6.99
CA LEU A 125 4.42 2.30 -6.76
C LEU A 125 3.87 3.52 -7.48
N VAL A 126 2.90 3.35 -8.36
CA VAL A 126 2.19 4.47 -9.02
C VAL A 126 0.73 4.10 -9.19
N PHE A 127 -0.17 4.95 -8.70
CA PHE A 127 -1.59 4.86 -9.05
C PHE A 127 -1.81 5.35 -10.47
N SER A 128 -2.65 4.66 -11.23
CA SER A 128 -3.15 5.13 -12.51
C SER A 128 -3.84 6.48 -12.37
N ALA A 129 -3.87 7.28 -13.44
CA ALA A 129 -4.47 8.61 -13.41
C ALA A 129 -5.97 8.61 -12.99
N ASP A 130 -6.69 7.50 -13.27
CA ASP A 130 -8.08 7.28 -12.89
C ASP A 130 -8.27 6.62 -11.50
N ASN A 131 -7.18 6.40 -10.77
CA ASN A 131 -7.12 5.78 -9.43
C ASN A 131 -7.66 4.33 -9.35
N LYS A 132 -8.00 3.71 -10.49
CA LYS A 132 -8.56 2.35 -10.56
C LYS A 132 -7.48 1.28 -10.36
N TYR A 133 -6.24 1.56 -10.74
CA TYR A 133 -5.14 0.61 -10.67
C TYR A 133 -3.96 1.17 -9.88
N LEU A 134 -3.26 0.27 -9.19
CA LEU A 134 -1.93 0.49 -8.65
C LEU A 134 -0.95 -0.36 -9.45
N ALA A 135 -0.02 0.28 -10.13
CA ALA A 135 1.11 -0.39 -10.75
C ALA A 135 2.26 -0.48 -9.78
N VAL A 136 2.83 -1.68 -9.66
CA VAL A 136 3.96 -1.96 -8.78
C VAL A 136 5.05 -2.75 -9.47
N ALA A 137 6.31 -2.47 -9.12
CA ALA A 137 7.46 -3.22 -9.61
C ALA A 137 8.56 -3.37 -8.53
N GLU A 138 9.33 -4.45 -8.67
CA GLU A 138 10.44 -4.81 -7.79
C GLU A 138 11.77 -4.50 -8.52
N GLU A 139 12.79 -4.03 -7.80
CA GLU A 139 14.08 -3.51 -8.34
C GLU A 139 14.85 -4.50 -9.23
N HIS A 140 14.58 -5.80 -9.11
CA HIS A 140 15.29 -6.87 -9.83
C HIS A 140 14.34 -7.87 -10.50
N ASN A 141 13.12 -7.45 -10.80
CA ASN A 141 12.11 -8.29 -11.44
C ASN A 141 11.64 -7.64 -12.74
N PRO A 142 11.81 -8.28 -13.91
CA PRO A 142 11.36 -7.74 -15.19
C PRO A 142 9.84 -7.91 -15.36
N LYS A 143 9.07 -7.66 -14.30
CA LYS A 143 7.61 -7.70 -14.28
C LYS A 143 7.10 -6.44 -13.63
N VAL A 144 6.05 -5.90 -14.24
CA VAL A 144 5.16 -4.95 -13.57
C VAL A 144 3.87 -5.69 -13.21
N PHE A 145 3.38 -5.43 -12.01
CA PHE A 145 2.10 -5.94 -11.55
C PHE A 145 1.09 -4.79 -11.54
N LEU A 146 -0.10 -5.07 -12.03
CA LEU A 146 -1.22 -4.13 -12.10
C LEU A 146 -2.30 -4.65 -11.19
N ILE A 147 -2.61 -3.88 -10.16
CA ILE A 147 -3.51 -4.28 -9.08
C ILE A 147 -4.74 -3.38 -9.15
N GLU A 148 -5.91 -3.96 -9.35
CA GLU A 148 -7.16 -3.20 -9.24
C GLU A 148 -7.39 -2.83 -7.77
N THR A 149 -7.58 -1.54 -7.49
CA THR A 149 -7.43 -0.99 -6.14
C THR A 149 -8.53 -1.40 -5.17
N LYS A 150 -9.73 -1.72 -5.67
CA LYS A 150 -10.90 -2.07 -4.86
C LYS A 150 -10.97 -3.56 -4.53
N THR A 151 -10.59 -4.39 -5.49
CA THR A 151 -10.72 -5.85 -5.46
C THR A 151 -9.40 -6.53 -5.09
N GLY A 152 -8.27 -5.85 -5.29
CA GLY A 152 -6.94 -6.43 -5.17
C GLY A 152 -6.61 -7.44 -6.29
N GLU A 153 -7.44 -7.54 -7.33
CA GLU A 153 -7.16 -8.42 -8.46
C GLU A 153 -5.84 -8.02 -9.11
N LYS A 154 -4.94 -8.98 -9.25
CA LYS A 154 -3.58 -8.76 -9.71
C LYS A 154 -3.34 -9.39 -11.08
N GLN A 155 -2.92 -8.55 -12.01
CA GLN A 155 -2.40 -8.95 -13.31
C GLN A 155 -0.90 -8.63 -13.39
N SER A 156 -0.19 -9.26 -14.32
CA SER A 156 1.24 -9.03 -14.51
C SER A 156 1.60 -8.95 -15.98
N LEU A 157 2.51 -8.04 -16.31
CA LEU A 157 3.09 -7.92 -17.64
C LEU A 157 4.59 -8.15 -17.55
N ASN A 158 5.10 -9.10 -18.33
CA ASN A 158 6.54 -9.30 -18.47
C ASN A 158 7.12 -8.19 -19.35
N LEU A 159 8.21 -7.60 -18.88
CA LEU A 159 8.93 -6.55 -19.57
C LEU A 159 10.21 -7.14 -20.20
N PRO A 160 10.66 -6.61 -21.35
CA PRO A 160 11.93 -7.02 -21.97
C PRO A 160 13.16 -6.47 -21.21
N VAL A 161 12.96 -5.59 -20.24
CA VAL A 161 13.99 -4.88 -19.46
C VAL A 161 13.58 -4.77 -18.00
N GLN A 162 14.53 -4.47 -17.12
CA GLN A 162 14.26 -4.29 -15.69
C GLN A 162 13.71 -2.88 -15.43
N PRO A 163 12.58 -2.75 -14.71
CA PRO A 163 12.05 -1.45 -14.35
C PRO A 163 12.92 -0.80 -13.26
N LEU A 164 13.21 0.48 -13.43
CA LEU A 164 13.87 1.36 -12.46
C LEU A 164 12.95 2.46 -11.94
N SER A 165 11.85 2.75 -12.65
CA SER A 165 10.86 3.72 -12.22
C SER A 165 9.55 3.51 -12.97
N LEU A 166 8.46 3.95 -12.34
CA LEU A 166 7.11 3.97 -12.91
C LEU A 166 6.61 5.41 -12.89
N LEU A 167 5.83 5.79 -13.91
CA LEU A 167 5.17 7.09 -14.01
C LEU A 167 3.84 6.93 -14.73
N ASN A 168 2.86 7.77 -14.39
CA ASN A 168 1.69 7.97 -15.23
C ASN A 168 2.08 8.57 -16.59
N ALA A 169 1.53 8.02 -17.66
CA ALA A 169 1.58 8.68 -18.96
C ALA A 169 0.54 9.81 -19.01
N GLU A 170 0.61 10.64 -20.04
CA GLU A 170 -0.37 11.70 -20.30
C GLU A 170 -1.77 11.15 -20.58
N LYS A 171 -1.83 10.00 -21.27
CA LYS A 171 -3.08 9.35 -21.61
C LYS A 171 -3.59 8.53 -20.43
N PRO A 172 -4.89 8.61 -20.11
CA PRO A 172 -5.51 7.67 -19.19
C PRO A 172 -5.23 6.22 -19.63
N ASN A 173 -5.17 5.29 -18.67
CA ASN A 173 -4.90 3.87 -18.91
C ASN A 173 -3.51 3.55 -19.49
N GLU A 174 -2.56 4.50 -19.47
CA GLU A 174 -1.17 4.29 -19.88
C GLU A 174 -0.19 4.59 -18.76
N LEU A 175 0.91 3.83 -18.71
CA LEU A 175 2.04 4.07 -17.82
C LEU A 175 3.34 4.08 -18.61
N LEU A 176 4.30 4.83 -18.09
CA LEU A 176 5.67 4.84 -18.56
C LEU A 176 6.54 4.10 -17.54
N ILE A 177 7.36 3.20 -18.06
CA ILE A 177 8.29 2.39 -17.28
C ILE A 177 9.68 2.71 -17.78
N ARG A 178 10.51 3.26 -16.88
CA ARG A 178 11.91 3.53 -17.19
C ARG A 178 12.76 2.32 -16.85
N SER A 179 13.70 1.97 -17.72
CA SER A 179 14.81 1.05 -17.45
C SER A 179 16.16 1.75 -17.64
N GLU A 180 17.25 0.99 -17.60
CA GLU A 180 18.56 1.50 -18.00
C GLU A 180 18.66 1.73 -19.51
N GLN A 181 17.95 0.93 -20.31
CA GLN A 181 18.12 0.89 -21.76
C GLN A 181 17.07 1.68 -22.52
N GLU A 182 15.86 1.83 -21.97
CA GLU A 182 14.73 2.44 -22.67
C GLU A 182 13.64 2.93 -21.71
N VAL A 183 12.67 3.68 -22.25
CA VAL A 183 11.35 3.79 -21.64
C VAL A 183 10.34 2.98 -22.43
N ILE A 184 9.50 2.26 -21.70
CA ILE A 184 8.42 1.47 -22.26
C ILE A 184 7.10 2.14 -21.88
N ARG A 185 6.26 2.37 -22.88
CA ARG A 185 4.86 2.73 -22.68
C ARG A 185 4.04 1.45 -22.63
N ILE A 186 3.25 1.30 -21.58
CA ILE A 186 2.32 0.18 -21.44
C ILE A 186 0.89 0.69 -21.34
N GLN A 187 -0.04 -0.15 -21.76
CA GLN A 187 -1.45 -0.03 -21.41
C GLN A 187 -1.71 -0.79 -20.12
N ILE A 188 -2.52 -0.24 -19.21
CA ILE A 188 -2.85 -0.86 -17.94
C ILE A 188 -3.93 -1.94 -18.14
N GLU A 189 -5.04 -1.62 -18.81
CA GLU A 189 -6.18 -2.52 -19.00
C GLU A 189 -6.63 -2.57 -20.48
N PRO A 190 -6.60 -3.74 -21.14
CA PRO A 190 -5.83 -4.93 -20.76
C PRO A 190 -4.31 -4.65 -20.78
N PRO A 191 -3.52 -5.37 -19.95
CA PRO A 191 -2.08 -5.16 -19.86
C PRO A 191 -1.36 -5.51 -21.17
N LYS A 192 -0.65 -4.55 -21.76
CA LYS A 192 0.23 -4.80 -22.92
C LYS A 192 1.28 -3.71 -23.08
N ILE A 193 2.39 -4.04 -23.74
CA ILE A 193 3.36 -3.05 -24.21
C ILE A 193 2.78 -2.36 -25.44
N LEU A 194 2.76 -1.02 -25.40
CA LEU A 194 2.33 -0.18 -26.52
C LEU A 194 3.53 0.28 -27.36
N GLU A 195 4.61 0.66 -26.68
CA GLU A 195 5.76 1.31 -27.32
C GLU A 195 7.05 0.99 -26.56
N ARG A 196 8.13 0.78 -27.31
CA ARG A 196 9.51 0.67 -26.81
C ARG A 196 10.29 1.89 -27.26
N ASN A 197 11.26 2.33 -26.45
CA ASN A 197 11.94 3.62 -26.63
C ASN A 197 10.96 4.79 -26.74
N ALA A 198 9.92 4.78 -25.89
CA ALA A 198 8.90 5.83 -25.88
C ALA A 198 9.55 7.18 -25.57
N LYS A 199 9.23 8.18 -26.41
CA LYS A 199 9.76 9.55 -26.27
C LYS A 199 8.79 10.42 -25.49
N PHE A 200 9.35 11.44 -24.83
CA PHE A 200 8.57 12.48 -24.16
C PHE A 200 8.32 13.61 -25.12
N GLU A 201 7.05 13.94 -25.35
CA GLU A 201 6.71 15.20 -25.97
C GLU A 201 6.86 16.31 -24.92
N PHE A 202 7.60 17.35 -25.25
CA PHE A 202 7.80 18.51 -24.39
C PHE A 202 7.58 19.77 -25.21
N GLU A 203 6.74 20.67 -24.71
CA GLU A 203 6.51 21.97 -25.31
C GLU A 203 7.45 23.01 -24.70
N PHE A 204 8.29 23.63 -25.53
CA PHE A 204 9.16 24.74 -25.15
C PHE A 204 8.82 25.97 -25.98
N GLY A 205 8.05 26.89 -25.40
CA GLY A 205 7.43 27.96 -26.17
C GLY A 205 6.39 27.38 -27.13
N ASP A 206 6.56 27.65 -28.42
CA ASP A 206 5.68 27.14 -29.49
C ASP A 206 6.20 25.84 -30.16
N GLU A 207 7.34 25.31 -29.69
CA GLU A 207 7.97 24.12 -30.28
C GLU A 207 7.67 22.85 -29.48
N LYS A 208 7.32 21.77 -30.20
CA LYS A 208 7.20 20.41 -29.65
C LYS A 208 8.49 19.65 -29.89
N MET A 209 9.15 19.24 -28.81
CA MET A 209 10.37 18.43 -28.84
C MET A 209 10.06 17.01 -28.37
N PHE A 210 10.74 16.02 -28.95
CA PHE A 210 10.68 14.63 -28.50
C PHE A 210 11.99 14.24 -27.83
N LEU A 211 12.00 14.18 -26.51
CA LEU A 211 13.19 13.88 -25.73
C LEU A 211 13.34 12.38 -25.51
N ASP A 212 14.58 11.91 -25.58
CA ASP A 212 14.91 10.59 -25.06
C ASP A 212 14.88 10.65 -23.52
N PRO A 213 14.11 9.80 -22.85
CA PRO A 213 14.05 9.74 -21.38
C PRO A 213 15.39 9.62 -20.65
N VAL A 214 16.42 9.10 -21.32
CA VAL A 214 17.78 9.01 -20.74
C VAL A 214 18.63 10.26 -21.01
N GLU A 215 18.17 11.19 -21.83
CA GLU A 215 18.91 12.38 -22.25
C GLU A 215 18.36 13.67 -21.61
N ILE A 216 19.01 14.04 -20.49
CA ILE A 216 19.27 15.42 -20.03
C ILE A 216 18.09 16.22 -19.47
N CYS A 217 18.27 16.73 -18.24
CA CYS A 217 17.47 17.80 -17.65
C CYS A 217 18.08 19.17 -17.97
N PHE A 218 17.27 20.09 -18.51
CA PHE A 218 17.70 21.42 -18.91
C PHE A 218 17.81 22.44 -17.76
N VAL A 219 17.43 22.07 -16.53
CA VAL A 219 17.40 22.99 -15.37
C VAL A 219 18.81 23.35 -14.87
N HIS A 220 19.80 22.50 -15.09
CA HIS A 220 21.18 22.77 -14.65
C HIS A 220 22.29 22.18 -15.54
N GLY A 221 21.97 21.75 -16.76
CA GLY A 221 22.99 21.31 -17.73
C GLY A 221 23.79 20.06 -17.32
N VAL A 222 23.27 19.28 -16.36
CA VAL A 222 23.87 18.01 -15.94
C VAL A 222 23.10 16.88 -16.60
N PRO A 223 23.75 15.96 -17.33
CA PRO A 223 23.09 14.79 -17.85
C PRO A 223 22.64 13.91 -16.69
N HIS A 224 21.35 13.96 -16.40
CA HIS A 224 20.67 12.98 -15.55
C HIS A 224 19.34 12.59 -16.19
N PRO A 225 18.81 11.40 -15.86
CA PRO A 225 17.53 10.94 -16.37
C PRO A 225 16.43 11.97 -16.04
N LEU A 226 15.49 12.17 -16.96
CA LEU A 226 14.27 12.96 -16.71
C LEU A 226 13.45 12.34 -15.56
N PHE A 227 13.53 11.01 -15.40
CA PHE A 227 12.92 10.26 -14.30
C PHE A 227 13.97 9.84 -13.28
N ALA A 228 14.29 10.76 -12.37
CA ALA A 228 14.62 10.32 -11.02
C ALA A 228 13.27 10.10 -10.32
N GLN A 229 13.02 8.87 -9.84
CA GLN A 229 12.13 8.76 -8.70
C GLN A 229 12.87 9.51 -7.58
N LYS A 230 12.56 10.80 -7.38
CA LYS A 230 12.78 11.33 -6.05
C LYS A 230 11.97 10.40 -5.18
N GLU A 231 12.61 9.76 -4.21
CA GLU A 231 11.94 9.08 -3.11
C GLU A 231 11.18 10.14 -2.28
N VAL A 232 10.36 10.99 -2.91
CA VAL A 232 9.67 12.14 -2.28
C VAL A 232 8.88 11.63 -1.10
N ALA A 233 8.28 10.44 -1.25
CA ALA A 233 7.59 9.74 -0.18
C ALA A 233 8.47 9.51 1.06
N MET A 234 9.69 9.00 0.86
CA MET A 234 10.62 8.68 1.95
C MET A 234 11.57 9.85 2.31
N SER A 235 11.37 11.02 1.70
CA SER A 235 12.15 12.24 1.95
C SER A 235 11.57 13.04 3.13
N ASP A 236 12.36 13.99 3.63
CA ASP A 236 11.91 14.92 4.68
C ASP A 236 10.73 15.81 4.24
N GLU A 237 10.54 16.00 2.93
CA GLU A 237 9.42 16.77 2.37
C GLU A 237 8.08 15.99 2.44
N GLY A 238 8.14 14.67 2.20
CA GLY A 238 6.96 13.81 2.12
C GLY A 238 6.04 14.08 0.93
N LEU A 239 4.97 13.29 0.82
CA LEU A 239 3.95 13.48 -0.22
C LEU A 239 2.89 14.50 0.19
N THR A 240 2.46 15.33 -0.76
CA THR A 240 1.25 16.14 -0.62
C THR A 240 0.00 15.28 -0.71
N GLY A 241 -1.02 15.61 0.08
CA GLY A 241 -2.35 15.07 -0.05
C GLY A 241 -3.36 15.83 0.81
N PHE A 242 -4.46 15.18 1.14
CA PHE A 242 -5.51 15.72 2.00
C PHE A 242 -5.81 14.78 3.15
N LEU A 243 -5.87 15.32 4.37
CA LEU A 243 -6.45 14.64 5.51
C LEU A 243 -7.96 14.87 5.51
N PHE A 244 -8.73 13.80 5.39
CA PHE A 244 -10.19 13.84 5.52
C PHE A 244 -10.60 13.71 6.97
N GLN A 245 -11.56 14.53 7.39
CA GLN A 245 -12.11 14.50 8.73
C GLN A 245 -13.63 14.50 8.65
N PRO A 246 -14.32 13.63 9.41
CA PRO A 246 -15.77 13.69 9.52
C PRO A 246 -16.22 15.08 9.93
N LYS A 247 -17.25 15.60 9.25
CA LYS A 247 -17.86 16.86 9.67
C LYS A 247 -18.63 16.60 10.96
N LEU A 248 -18.14 17.19 12.05
CA LEU A 248 -18.88 17.20 13.32
C LEU A 248 -19.99 18.25 13.19
N ASN A 249 -21.24 17.80 13.31
CA ASN A 249 -22.41 18.68 13.40
C ASN A 249 -22.48 19.35 14.77
#